data_AF-A0A944RLJ0-F1
#
_entry.id   AF-A0A944RLJ0-F1
#
_cell.length_a   1.000
_cell.length_b   1.000
_cell.length_c   1.000
_cell.angle_alpha   90.00
_cell.angle_beta   90.00
_cell.angle_gamma   90.00
#
_symmetry.space_group_name_H-M   'P 1'
#
loop_
_entity.id
_entity.type
_entity.pdbx_description
1 polymer ?
#
loop_
_entity_poly.entity_id
_entity_poly.type
_entity_poly.pdbx_seq_one_letter_code
_entity_poly.pdbx_strand_id
1 'polypeptide(L)'
;VIGMPLAVMAMAMACMADVQDLNAARATAARRIVSAMAAHPDMVAGPGRFDTVAMTVGRGKFVIKTGAEGVYAGILPTLGLGVALKIADGAKRAAEVAMAGVLQHLGVVDGPAEAAMKNFLTAPVLNAAGVRVGDIRLKDGWAG
;
A
#
# COMPACT_ATOMS: atom_id res chain seq x y z
N VAL A 1 13.41 -11.52 -19.69
CA VAL A 1 12.51 -11.09 -18.58
C VAL A 1 13.39 -10.71 -17.40
N ILE A 2 13.25 -9.49 -16.87
CA ILE A 2 13.94 -9.07 -15.63
C ILE A 2 12.96 -9.29 -14.48
N GLY A 3 13.38 -10.03 -13.45
CA GLY A 3 12.57 -10.32 -12.26
C GLY A 3 13.29 -9.91 -10.99
N MET A 4 12.53 -9.67 -9.91
CA MET A 4 13.04 -9.31 -8.59
C MET A 4 12.26 -10.09 -7.51
N PRO A 5 12.92 -10.69 -6.51
CA PRO A 5 12.22 -11.28 -5.37
C PRO A 5 11.44 -10.24 -4.58
N LEU A 6 10.24 -10.58 -4.08
CA LEU A 6 9.42 -9.66 -3.27
C LEU A 6 10.16 -9.15 -2.02
N ALA A 7 10.94 -10.01 -1.35
CA ALA A 7 11.74 -9.62 -0.21
C ALA A 7 12.77 -8.54 -0.56
N VAL A 8 13.37 -8.60 -1.76
CA VAL A 8 14.33 -7.59 -2.24
C VAL A 8 13.62 -6.29 -2.60
N MET A 9 12.41 -6.37 -3.18
CA MET A 9 11.59 -5.18 -3.42
C MET A 9 11.21 -4.49 -2.10
N ALA A 10 10.76 -5.26 -1.10
CA ALA A 10 10.47 -4.74 0.23
C ALA A 10 11.70 -4.11 0.87
N MET A 11 12.87 -4.76 0.78
CA MET A 11 14.13 -4.21 1.28
C MET A 11 14.50 -2.89 0.58
N ALA A 12 14.34 -2.80 -0.74
CA ALA A 12 14.61 -1.57 -1.48
C ALA A 12 13.68 -0.43 -1.02
N MET A 13 12.41 -0.72 -0.71
CA MET A 13 11.50 0.25 -0.13
C MET A 13 11.89 0.62 1.31
N ALA A 14 12.39 -0.33 2.11
CA ALA A 14 12.88 -0.09 3.47
C ALA A 14 14.09 0.87 3.48
N CYS A 15 15.03 0.71 2.54
CA CYS A 15 16.14 1.67 2.37
C CYS A 15 15.67 3.08 2.00
N MET A 16 14.49 3.24 1.39
CA MET A 16 13.88 4.56 1.15
C MET A 16 13.13 5.09 2.37
N ALA A 17 12.62 4.19 3.23
CA ALA A 17 11.95 4.54 4.49
C ALA A 17 12.95 5.01 5.54
N ASP A 18 14.07 4.30 5.69
CA ASP A 18 15.21 4.67 6.51
C ASP A 18 16.47 4.74 5.64
N VAL A 19 16.93 5.97 5.40
CA VAL A 19 17.98 6.27 4.41
C VAL A 19 19.38 6.31 5.02
N GLN A 20 19.57 5.83 6.25
CA GLN A 20 20.86 5.86 6.95
C GLN A 20 22.00 5.21 6.16
N ASP A 21 21.71 4.11 5.47
CA ASP A 21 22.71 3.36 4.69
C ASP A 21 22.86 3.86 3.24
N LEU A 22 22.10 4.89 2.85
CA LEU A 22 22.21 5.49 1.53
C LEU A 22 23.26 6.59 1.51
N ASN A 23 24.00 6.69 0.41
CA ASN A 23 24.84 7.86 0.16
C ASN A 23 23.99 9.14 0.11
N ALA A 24 24.63 10.29 0.33
CA ALA A 24 23.94 11.58 0.46
C ALA A 24 23.02 11.94 -0.73
N ALA A 25 23.43 11.60 -1.95
CA ALA A 25 22.64 11.85 -3.15
C ALA A 25 21.35 11.00 -3.17
N ARG A 26 21.46 9.70 -2.89
CA ARG A 26 20.31 8.79 -2.83
C ARG A 26 19.41 9.08 -1.65
N ALA A 27 19.96 9.40 -0.47
CA ALA A 27 19.18 9.77 0.69
C ALA A 27 18.33 11.03 0.44
N THR A 28 18.92 12.05 -0.21
CA THR A 28 18.20 13.28 -0.62
C THR A 28 17.10 12.96 -1.63
N ALA A 29 17.39 12.13 -2.64
CA ALA A 29 16.40 11.74 -3.64
C ALA A 29 15.24 10.94 -3.04
N ALA A 30 15.53 9.97 -2.18
CA ALA A 30 14.52 9.14 -1.51
C ALA A 30 13.57 10.00 -0.66
N ARG A 31 14.11 10.91 0.16
CA ARG A 31 13.30 11.86 0.94
C ARG A 31 12.40 12.70 0.04
N ARG A 32 12.94 13.24 -1.05
CA ARG A 32 12.17 14.05 -2.01
C ARG A 32 11.03 13.27 -2.67
N ILE A 33 11.29 12.02 -3.06
CA ILE A 33 10.27 11.16 -3.68
C ILE A 33 9.15 10.88 -2.68
N VAL A 34 9.49 10.41 -1.48
CA VAL A 34 8.51 10.07 -0.44
C VAL A 34 7.69 11.30 -0.05
N SER A 35 8.34 12.45 0.17
CA SER A 35 7.62 13.69 0.52
C SER A 35 6.68 14.14 -0.60
N ALA A 36 7.10 14.03 -1.87
CA ALA A 36 6.25 14.41 -3.00
C ALA A 36 5.05 13.47 -3.16
N MET A 37 5.25 12.16 -3.03
CA MET A 37 4.17 11.17 -3.08
C MET A 37 3.15 11.38 -1.96
N ALA A 38 3.62 11.67 -0.74
CA ALA A 38 2.76 11.94 0.40
C ALA A 38 1.97 13.26 0.26
N ALA A 39 2.60 14.30 -0.29
CA ALA A 39 1.98 15.62 -0.49
C ALA A 39 1.00 15.65 -1.68
N HIS A 40 1.21 14.81 -2.69
CA HIS A 40 0.43 14.79 -3.94
C HIS A 40 -0.01 13.37 -4.30
N PRO A 41 -0.82 12.70 -3.47
CA PRO A 41 -1.21 11.30 -3.66
C PRO A 41 -2.10 11.09 -4.89
N ASP A 42 -2.80 12.12 -5.35
CA ASP A 42 -3.58 12.15 -6.59
C ASP A 42 -2.69 12.05 -7.84
N MET A 43 -1.51 12.68 -7.83
CA MET A 43 -0.52 12.58 -8.92
C MET A 43 0.15 11.20 -9.01
N VAL A 44 0.03 10.37 -7.97
CA VAL A 44 0.61 9.03 -7.93
C VAL A 44 -0.29 7.99 -8.63
N ALA A 45 -1.61 8.06 -8.44
CA ALA A 45 -2.53 7.05 -8.98
C ALA A 45 -3.78 7.62 -9.66
N GLY A 46 -4.24 8.80 -9.24
CA GLY A 46 -5.48 9.45 -9.66
C GLY A 46 -6.60 9.38 -8.62
N PRO A 47 -7.62 10.25 -8.72
CA PRO A 47 -8.68 10.38 -7.71
C PRO A 47 -9.42 9.07 -7.43
N GLY A 48 -9.81 8.86 -6.17
CA GLY A 48 -10.66 7.75 -5.73
C GLY A 48 -10.02 6.36 -5.73
N ARG A 49 -8.80 6.22 -6.25
CA ARG A 49 -8.06 4.94 -6.20
C ARG A 49 -7.52 4.67 -4.80
N PHE A 50 -7.34 3.39 -4.50
CA PHE A 50 -6.83 2.95 -3.21
C PHE A 50 -5.53 3.65 -2.80
N ASP A 51 -4.52 3.72 -3.69
CA ASP A 51 -3.25 4.38 -3.40
C ASP A 51 -3.47 5.82 -2.88
N THR A 52 -4.29 6.57 -3.61
CA THR A 52 -4.57 7.97 -3.31
C THR A 52 -5.36 8.11 -2.01
N VAL A 53 -6.40 7.30 -1.82
CA VAL A 53 -7.21 7.34 -0.58
C VAL A 53 -6.34 6.96 0.62
N ALA A 54 -5.58 5.86 0.53
CA ALA A 54 -4.75 5.36 1.60
C ALA A 54 -3.66 6.36 2.01
N MET A 55 -2.94 6.94 1.06
CA MET A 55 -1.92 7.95 1.36
C MET A 55 -2.54 9.24 1.93
N THR A 56 -3.72 9.65 1.46
CA THR A 56 -4.44 10.82 2.00
C THR A 56 -4.79 10.62 3.47
N VAL A 57 -5.36 9.46 3.83
CA VAL A 57 -5.73 9.18 5.23
C VAL A 57 -4.51 8.86 6.10
N GLY A 58 -3.45 8.32 5.49
CA GLY A 58 -2.19 8.00 6.15
C GLY A 58 -1.37 9.22 6.54
N ARG A 59 -1.69 10.42 6.02
CA ARG A 59 -1.09 11.71 6.41
C ARG A 59 0.45 11.69 6.45
N GLY A 60 1.07 11.04 5.45
CA GLY A 60 2.52 10.92 5.34
C GLY A 60 3.18 9.84 6.20
N LYS A 61 2.42 9.04 6.98
CA LYS A 61 2.96 7.86 7.68
C LYS A 61 3.55 6.83 6.70
N PHE A 62 3.01 6.76 5.48
CA PHE A 62 3.44 5.85 4.44
C PHE A 62 3.11 6.39 3.04
N VAL A 63 3.79 5.84 2.04
CA VAL A 63 3.42 5.99 0.62
C VAL A 63 3.37 4.62 -0.04
N ILE A 64 2.39 4.40 -0.93
CA ILE A 64 2.21 3.13 -1.63
C ILE A 64 2.02 3.34 -3.12
N LYS A 65 2.37 2.31 -3.90
CA LYS A 65 2.09 2.28 -5.32
C LYS A 65 1.71 0.88 -5.78
N THR A 66 0.57 0.80 -6.45
CA THR A 66 0.12 -0.37 -7.18
C THR A 66 0.92 -0.55 -8.47
N GLY A 67 1.33 -1.79 -8.73
CA GLY A 67 1.86 -2.28 -10.00
C GLY A 67 0.82 -3.11 -10.76
N ALA A 68 1.21 -3.62 -11.93
CA ALA A 68 0.37 -4.54 -12.69
C ALA A 68 0.21 -5.89 -11.97
N GLU A 69 -0.87 -6.61 -12.29
CA GLU A 69 -1.09 -7.99 -11.84
C GLU A 69 -1.06 -8.15 -10.32
N GLY A 70 -1.80 -7.30 -9.58
CA GLY A 70 -1.98 -7.46 -8.13
C GLY A 70 -0.71 -7.25 -7.29
N VAL A 71 0.26 -6.49 -7.80
CA VAL A 71 1.47 -6.09 -7.07
C VAL A 71 1.22 -4.77 -6.35
N TYR A 72 1.75 -4.65 -5.13
CA TYR A 72 1.92 -3.37 -4.45
C TYR A 72 3.30 -3.29 -3.80
N ALA A 73 3.83 -2.07 -3.73
CA ALA A 73 4.97 -1.71 -2.92
C ALA A 73 4.61 -0.53 -2.00
N GLY A 74 5.21 -0.49 -0.81
CA GLY A 74 5.00 0.56 0.17
C GLY A 74 6.29 0.95 0.90
N ILE A 75 6.42 2.24 1.19
CA ILE A 75 7.51 2.84 1.97
C ILE A 75 6.86 3.42 3.23
N LEU A 76 7.29 2.99 4.43
CA LEU A 76 6.71 3.38 5.72
C LEU A 76 7.79 4.07 6.59
N PRO A 77 8.07 5.37 6.37
CA PRO A 77 9.16 6.08 7.05
C PRO A 77 9.05 6.07 8.57
N THR A 78 7.84 6.12 9.13
CA THR A 78 7.63 6.12 10.58
C THR A 78 8.03 4.82 11.27
N LEU A 79 8.19 3.74 10.49
CA LEU A 79 8.60 2.42 10.98
C LEU A 79 9.97 1.98 10.45
N GLY A 80 10.57 2.71 9.51
CA GLY A 80 11.77 2.25 8.79
C GLY A 80 11.54 0.99 7.96
N LEU A 81 10.29 0.69 7.60
CA LEU A 81 9.90 -0.54 6.91
C LEU A 81 9.57 -0.30 5.44
N GLY A 82 9.80 -1.35 4.65
CA GLY A 82 9.29 -1.48 3.28
C GLY A 82 8.39 -2.70 3.17
N VAL A 83 7.34 -2.57 2.36
CA VAL A 83 6.35 -3.63 2.12
C VAL A 83 6.32 -3.94 0.62
N ALA A 84 6.25 -5.22 0.29
CA ALA A 84 5.95 -5.69 -1.06
C ALA A 84 4.91 -6.83 -0.98
N LEU A 85 3.93 -6.77 -1.87
CA LEU A 85 2.81 -7.70 -1.94
C LEU A 85 2.63 -8.15 -3.39
N LYS A 86 2.32 -9.43 -3.60
CA LYS A 86 1.79 -9.97 -4.85
C LYS A 86 0.61 -10.88 -4.55
N ILE A 87 -0.51 -10.67 -5.25
CA ILE A 87 -1.57 -11.66 -5.31
C ILE A 87 -1.24 -12.70 -6.38
N ALA A 88 -1.33 -13.98 -6.04
CA ALA A 88 -0.93 -15.09 -6.91
C ALA A 88 -1.71 -15.12 -8.25
N ASP A 89 -3.01 -14.84 -8.22
CA ASP A 89 -3.88 -14.79 -9.42
C ASP A 89 -3.89 -13.40 -10.11
N GLY A 90 -3.10 -12.45 -9.61
CA GLY A 90 -3.01 -11.09 -10.15
C GLY A 90 -4.20 -10.17 -9.85
N ALA A 91 -5.18 -10.61 -9.05
CA ALA A 91 -6.41 -9.84 -8.85
C ALA A 91 -6.21 -8.56 -8.03
N LYS A 92 -6.44 -7.41 -8.66
CA LYS A 92 -6.36 -6.08 -8.01
C LYS A 92 -7.27 -5.96 -6.78
N ARG A 93 -8.50 -6.47 -6.86
CA ARG A 93 -9.49 -6.43 -5.76
C ARG A 93 -8.99 -7.12 -4.48
N ALA A 94 -8.22 -8.19 -4.62
CA ALA A 94 -7.60 -8.86 -3.48
C ALA A 94 -6.36 -8.09 -3.00
N ALA A 95 -5.62 -7.47 -3.92
CA ALA A 95 -4.40 -6.73 -3.61
C ALA A 95 -4.68 -5.49 -2.75
N GLU A 96 -5.76 -4.76 -3.04
CA GLU A 96 -6.19 -3.60 -2.25
C GLU A 96 -6.59 -4.00 -0.83
N VAL A 97 -7.38 -5.07 -0.69
CA VAL A 97 -7.78 -5.62 0.64
C VAL A 97 -6.57 -6.09 1.43
N ALA A 98 -5.66 -6.83 0.78
CA ALA A 98 -4.45 -7.32 1.42
C ALA A 98 -3.52 -6.17 1.88
N MET A 99 -3.30 -5.17 1.02
CA MET A 99 -2.47 -4.02 1.38
C MET A 99 -3.11 -3.17 2.49
N ALA A 100 -4.43 -2.93 2.44
CA ALA A 100 -5.14 -2.25 3.53
C ALA A 100 -4.99 -2.99 4.86
N GLY A 101 -5.09 -4.32 4.83
CA GLY A 101 -4.85 -5.19 5.97
C GLY A 101 -3.44 -5.09 6.55
N VAL A 102 -2.42 -5.12 5.69
CA VAL A 102 -1.02 -4.96 6.12
C VAL A 102 -0.81 -3.60 6.79
N LEU A 103 -1.33 -2.51 6.21
CA LEU A 103 -1.20 -1.18 6.79
C LEU A 103 -1.93 -1.05 8.15
N GLN A 104 -3.09 -1.67 8.29
CA GLN A 104 -3.82 -1.74 9.56
C GLN A 104 -3.05 -2.55 10.60
N HIS A 105 -2.54 -3.73 10.23
CA HIS A 105 -1.76 -4.59 11.14
C HIS A 105 -0.46 -3.94 11.60
N LEU A 106 0.21 -3.19 10.73
CA LEU A 106 1.40 -2.41 11.08
C LEU A 106 1.09 -1.13 11.88
N GLY A 107 -0.18 -0.84 12.18
CA GLY A 107 -0.58 0.30 13.01
C GLY A 107 -0.40 1.67 12.35
N VAL A 108 -0.17 1.72 11.02
CA VAL A 108 -0.06 3.00 10.29
C VAL A 108 -1.40 3.52 9.79
N VAL A 109 -2.46 2.75 10.02
CA VAL A 109 -3.86 3.08 9.75
C VAL A 109 -4.67 2.81 11.00
N ASP A 110 -5.20 3.86 11.61
CA ASP A 110 -5.92 3.81 12.88
C ASP A 110 -7.09 4.80 12.93
N GLY A 111 -8.12 4.45 13.71
CA GLY A 111 -9.24 5.32 14.06
C GLY A 111 -9.93 5.96 12.84
N PRO A 112 -9.89 7.30 12.66
CA PRO A 112 -10.51 7.96 11.51
C PRO A 112 -9.98 7.48 10.15
N ALA A 113 -8.70 7.10 10.05
CA ALA A 113 -8.12 6.61 8.79
C ALA A 113 -8.66 5.24 8.41
N GLU A 114 -8.89 4.39 9.40
CA GLU A 114 -9.51 3.07 9.23
C GLU A 114 -10.96 3.20 8.74
N ALA A 115 -11.75 4.08 9.36
CA ALA A 115 -13.13 4.34 8.93
C ALA A 115 -13.21 4.80 7.46
N ALA A 116 -12.28 5.67 7.03
CA ALA A 116 -12.19 6.14 5.66
C ALA A 116 -11.75 5.06 4.66
N MET A 117 -11.11 3.99 5.12
CA MET A 117 -10.70 2.85 4.29
C MET A 117 -11.58 1.60 4.45
N LYS A 118 -12.73 1.71 5.12
CA LYS A 118 -13.65 0.59 5.36
C LYS A 118 -13.97 -0.21 4.09
N ASN A 119 -14.21 0.47 2.97
CA ASN A 119 -14.53 -0.18 1.68
C ASN A 119 -13.33 -0.90 1.04
N PHE A 120 -12.11 -0.63 1.49
CA PHE A 120 -10.90 -1.33 1.07
C PHE A 120 -10.51 -2.43 2.05
N LEU A 121 -10.93 -2.39 3.31
CA LEU A 121 -10.78 -3.50 4.26
C LEU A 121 -11.80 -4.61 4.02
N THR A 122 -12.98 -4.25 3.51
CA THR A 122 -14.03 -5.19 3.09
C THR A 122 -14.65 -4.69 1.80
N ALA A 123 -14.25 -5.28 0.68
CA ALA A 123 -14.70 -4.88 -0.65
C ALA A 123 -15.92 -5.72 -1.08
N PRO A 124 -17.05 -5.11 -1.47
CA PRO A 124 -18.22 -5.87 -1.88
C PRO A 124 -18.00 -6.60 -3.21
N VAL A 125 -18.52 -7.82 -3.31
CA VAL A 125 -18.65 -8.55 -4.57
C VAL A 125 -20.05 -8.27 -5.11
N LEU A 126 -20.11 -7.64 -6.29
CA LEU A 126 -21.35 -7.37 -6.99
C LEU A 126 -21.53 -8.35 -8.15
N ASN A 127 -22.77 -8.78 -8.39
CA ASN A 127 -23.11 -9.51 -9.61
C ASN A 127 -23.33 -8.53 -10.79
N ALA A 128 -23.64 -9.07 -11.98
CA ALA A 128 -23.87 -8.25 -13.18
C ALA A 128 -25.05 -7.27 -13.07
N ALA A 129 -26.00 -7.52 -12.16
CA ALA A 129 -27.12 -6.63 -11.87
C ALA A 129 -26.79 -5.57 -10.79
N GLY A 130 -25.54 -5.50 -10.32
CA GLY A 130 -25.11 -4.58 -9.27
C GLY A 130 -25.53 -4.99 -7.85
N VAL A 131 -26.09 -6.20 -7.69
CA VAL A 131 -26.52 -6.71 -6.38
C VAL A 131 -25.31 -7.29 -5.65
N ARG A 132 -25.14 -6.92 -4.37
CA ARG A 132 -24.10 -7.49 -3.51
C ARG A 132 -24.39 -8.96 -3.22
N VAL A 133 -23.44 -9.82 -3.57
CA VAL A 133 -23.53 -11.29 -3.42
C VAL A 133 -22.45 -11.86 -2.52
N GLY A 134 -21.57 -11.02 -1.97
CA GLY A 134 -20.52 -11.42 -1.05
C GLY A 134 -19.55 -10.29 -0.78
N ASP A 135 -18.44 -10.62 -0.12
CA ASP A 135 -17.37 -9.67 0.24
C ASP A 135 -16.00 -10.31 0.10
N ILE A 136 -15.02 -9.47 -0.22
CA ILE A 136 -13.60 -9.77 -0.16
C ILE A 136 -13.06 -9.12 1.11
N ARG A 137 -12.53 -9.94 2.00
CA ARG A 137 -11.98 -9.53 3.29
C ARG A 137 -10.77 -10.37 3.63
N LEU A 138 -9.95 -9.89 4.56
CA LEU A 138 -8.90 -10.68 5.17
C LEU A 138 -9.51 -11.88 5.90
N LYS A 139 -8.76 -12.98 5.94
CA LYS A 139 -9.10 -14.12 6.80
C LYS A 139 -8.90 -13.71 8.27
N ASP A 140 -9.78 -14.16 9.15
CA ASP A 140 -9.58 -13.98 10.59
C ASP A 140 -8.26 -14.66 11.00
N GLY A 141 -7.43 -13.97 11.80
CA GLY A 141 -6.10 -14.45 12.21
C GLY A 141 -5.06 -14.55 11.10
N TRP A 142 -5.21 -13.83 9.97
CA TRP A 142 -4.28 -13.93 8.84
C TRP A 142 -2.82 -13.58 9.17
N ALA A 143 -2.57 -12.79 10.21
CA ALA A 143 -1.23 -12.32 10.57
C ALA A 143 -0.47 -13.25 11.53
N GLY A 144 -1.05 -14.38 11.94
CA GLY A 144 -0.49 -15.30 12.94
C GLY A 144 -1.27 -15.27 14.25
#